data_AF-A0A523T5Q5-F1
#
_entry.id   AF-A0A523T5Q5-F1
#
_cell.length_a   1.000
_cell.length_b   1.000
_cell.length_c   1.000
_cell.angle_alpha   90.00
_cell.angle_beta   90.00
_cell.angle_gamma   90.00
#
_symmetry.space_group_name_H-M   'P 1'
#
loop_
_entity.id
_entity.type
_entity.pdbx_description
1 polymer ?
#
loop_
_entity_poly.entity_id
_entity_poly.type
_entity_poly.pdbx_seq_one_letter_code
_entity_poly.pdbx_strand_id
1 'polypeptide(L)'
;NYAQGLMHIGQRDIAWLRVSRSAVGKGFKLEHIGALLHAKLHQDFGRIFDKLQVKIYTEEDKVKEIVEKAKAVYSARDVRIEGMTDETSDIYYSCTLCQSFAPSHVCVISPERTGLCGSYNWMDCKASYEINPTGPNQPVSKGEVVDTKLGQWRGVNEFIYKASRGKIDHYNLYSIVSAPMTTCGCCECIAAVLPLCNGVMTVNREYMEMTPCGMKFTTLAGTIGGGVSTPGFIGHGKYNTTQRKFIIGDGGIRRIVWMPKMLKEEIAERLKARAEEIGTPDLMDMIADETIGSTEEEILPFLQEKGHPALTMEPIIG
;
A
#
# COMPACT_ATOMS: atom_id res chain seq x y z
N ASN A 1 3.75 14.53 -11.64
CA ASN A 1 3.11 13.82 -12.77
C ASN A 1 2.37 14.73 -13.77
N TYR A 2 1.95 15.96 -13.43
CA TYR A 2 1.24 16.83 -14.41
C TYR A 2 2.15 17.36 -15.52
N ALA A 3 3.45 17.53 -15.25
CA ALA A 3 4.42 18.00 -16.23
C ALA A 3 4.82 16.88 -17.19
N GLN A 4 4.70 17.13 -18.50
CA GLN A 4 5.08 16.18 -19.54
C GLN A 4 6.57 15.81 -19.43
N GLY A 5 6.86 14.51 -19.49
CA GLY A 5 8.23 14.00 -19.45
C GLY A 5 8.83 13.92 -18.05
N LEU A 6 8.03 14.13 -17.00
CA LEU A 6 8.38 13.82 -15.61
C LEU A 6 7.50 12.67 -15.10
N MET A 7 8.12 11.76 -14.35
CA MET A 7 7.45 10.71 -13.60
C MET A 7 7.85 10.83 -12.13
N HIS A 8 6.88 10.75 -11.23
CA HIS A 8 7.08 10.59 -9.80
C HIS A 8 6.17 9.47 -9.31
N ILE A 9 6.72 8.53 -8.56
CA ILE A 9 5.99 7.45 -7.89
C ILE A 9 6.58 7.20 -6.50
N GLY A 10 5.84 6.52 -5.64
CA GLY A 10 6.24 6.35 -4.24
C GLY A 10 5.96 7.60 -3.41
N GLN A 11 6.47 7.57 -2.18
CA GLN A 11 6.17 8.53 -1.13
C GLN A 11 7.32 8.58 -0.11
N ARG A 12 7.35 9.61 0.74
CA ARG A 12 8.38 9.80 1.77
C ARG A 12 9.80 9.64 1.18
N ASP A 13 10.64 8.83 1.80
CA ASP A 13 12.04 8.55 1.44
C ASP A 13 12.21 7.40 0.44
N ILE A 14 11.10 6.80 -0.02
CA ILE A 14 11.08 5.82 -1.12
C ILE A 14 10.49 6.39 -2.41
N ALA A 15 10.41 7.72 -2.51
CA ALA A 15 9.97 8.41 -3.70
C ALA A 15 10.96 8.20 -4.85
N TRP A 16 10.44 7.90 -6.04
CA TRP A 16 11.22 7.71 -7.25
C TRP A 16 10.78 8.69 -8.34
N LEU A 17 11.74 9.50 -8.81
CA LEU A 17 11.53 10.49 -9.85
C LEU A 17 12.38 10.18 -11.09
N ARG A 18 11.78 10.29 -12.28
CA ARG A 18 12.48 10.21 -13.57
C ARG A 18 12.16 11.44 -14.42
N VAL A 19 13.19 11.94 -15.12
CA VAL A 19 13.06 13.04 -16.09
C VAL A 19 13.49 12.52 -17.46
N SER A 20 12.61 12.67 -18.45
CA SER A 20 12.89 12.26 -19.83
C SER A 20 13.97 13.12 -20.48
N ARG A 21 14.75 12.53 -21.41
CA ARG A 21 15.71 13.28 -22.23
C ARG A 21 15.03 14.40 -23.03
N SER A 22 13.79 14.20 -23.47
CA SER A 22 13.02 15.21 -24.19
C SER A 22 12.70 16.43 -23.31
N ALA A 23 12.32 16.23 -22.04
CA ALA A 23 12.07 17.32 -21.11
C ALA A 23 13.35 18.13 -20.86
N VAL A 24 14.49 17.45 -20.66
CA VAL A 24 15.80 18.10 -20.50
C VAL A 24 16.18 18.89 -21.77
N GLY A 25 16.00 18.30 -22.96
CA GLY A 25 16.25 18.97 -24.24
C GLY A 25 15.38 20.21 -24.48
N LYS A 26 14.19 20.27 -23.87
CA LYS A 26 13.31 21.45 -23.86
C LYS A 26 13.64 22.45 -22.74
N GLY A 27 14.75 22.26 -22.03
CA GLY A 27 15.24 23.17 -21.00
C GLY A 27 14.76 22.88 -19.58
N PHE A 28 14.21 21.70 -19.30
CA PHE A 28 13.81 21.35 -17.93
C PHE A 28 15.01 21.31 -16.98
N LYS A 29 14.89 22.01 -15.84
CA LYS A 29 15.88 22.07 -14.75
C LYS A 29 15.22 21.69 -13.42
N LEU A 30 16.03 21.32 -12.43
CA LEU A 30 15.53 20.97 -11.09
C LEU A 30 14.73 22.09 -10.43
N GLU A 31 15.10 23.37 -10.65
CA GLU A 31 14.36 24.52 -10.13
C GLU A 31 12.88 24.54 -10.56
N HIS A 32 12.56 23.95 -11.72
CA HIS A 32 11.18 23.84 -12.19
C HIS A 32 10.35 22.89 -11.32
N ILE A 33 10.96 21.90 -10.65
CA ILE A 33 10.26 21.09 -9.63
C ILE A 33 9.80 22.01 -8.49
N GLY A 34 10.68 22.91 -8.04
CA GLY A 34 10.37 23.90 -7.01
C GLY A 34 9.27 24.87 -7.44
N ALA A 35 9.34 25.40 -8.67
CA ALA A 35 8.31 26.28 -9.21
C ALA A 35 6.94 25.58 -9.33
N LEU A 36 6.91 24.33 -9.79
CA LEU A 36 5.70 23.52 -9.88
C LEU A 36 5.08 23.28 -8.50
N LEU A 37 5.88 22.86 -7.52
CA LEU A 37 5.41 22.64 -6.15
C LEU A 37 4.91 23.95 -5.54
N HIS A 38 5.64 25.05 -5.71
CA HIS A 38 5.23 26.35 -5.19
C HIS A 38 3.89 26.81 -5.77
N ALA A 39 3.74 26.76 -7.10
CA ALA A 39 2.50 27.17 -7.76
C ALA A 39 1.31 26.27 -7.38
N LYS A 40 1.49 24.94 -7.44
CA LYS A 40 0.43 23.98 -7.15
C LYS A 40 -0.02 23.99 -5.70
N LEU A 41 0.91 24.03 -4.74
CA LEU A 41 0.56 24.05 -3.33
C LEU A 41 -0.12 25.36 -2.92
N HIS A 42 0.27 26.51 -3.47
CA HIS A 42 -0.48 27.77 -3.24
C HIS A 42 -1.88 27.73 -3.86
N GLN A 43 -2.00 27.19 -5.07
CA GLN A 43 -3.30 27.05 -5.73
C GLN A 43 -4.25 26.18 -4.91
N ASP A 44 -3.76 25.03 -4.41
CA ASP A 44 -4.59 24.03 -3.77
C ASP A 44 -4.79 24.32 -2.25
N PHE A 45 -3.82 24.97 -1.59
CA PHE A 45 -3.78 25.14 -0.13
C PHE A 45 -3.43 26.55 0.34
N GLY A 46 -3.55 27.59 -0.50
CA GLY A 46 -3.22 28.98 -0.14
C GLY A 46 -4.08 29.59 0.98
N ARG A 47 -5.11 28.89 1.45
CA ARG A 47 -5.88 29.25 2.67
C ARG A 47 -5.28 28.68 3.96
N ILE A 48 -4.32 27.76 3.85
CA ILE A 48 -3.69 27.05 4.97
C ILE A 48 -2.32 27.64 5.32
N PHE A 49 -1.61 28.20 4.34
CA PHE A 49 -0.31 28.84 4.54
C PHE A 49 -0.13 30.07 3.65
N ASP A 50 0.71 31.01 4.11
CA ASP A 50 0.98 32.27 3.40
C ASP A 50 2.23 32.24 2.52
N LYS A 51 3.27 31.49 2.94
CA LYS A 51 4.58 31.46 2.28
C LYS A 51 5.09 30.03 2.16
N LEU A 52 5.80 29.76 1.06
CA LEU A 52 6.38 28.45 0.80
C LEU A 52 7.80 28.58 0.24
N GLN A 53 8.72 27.79 0.79
CA GLN A 53 10.09 27.64 0.28
C GLN A 53 10.32 26.17 -0.08
N VAL A 54 10.79 25.91 -1.30
CA VAL A 54 11.24 24.58 -1.73
C VAL A 54 12.76 24.54 -1.74
N LYS A 55 13.34 23.49 -1.16
CA LYS A 55 14.77 23.18 -1.27
C LYS A 55 14.92 21.82 -1.93
N ILE A 56 15.76 21.74 -2.96
CA ILE A 56 16.10 20.50 -3.65
C ILE A 56 17.57 20.23 -3.35
N TYR A 57 17.84 19.11 -2.69
CA TYR A 57 19.19 18.68 -2.35
C TYR A 57 19.61 17.58 -3.33
N THR A 58 20.80 17.72 -3.90
CA THR A 58 21.38 16.73 -4.82
C THR A 58 22.76 16.24 -4.36
N GLU A 59 23.34 16.91 -3.38
CA GLU A 59 24.60 16.56 -2.74
C GLU A 59 24.38 15.43 -1.74
N GLU A 60 25.12 14.33 -1.88
CA GLU A 60 24.88 13.09 -1.14
C GLU A 60 24.82 13.28 0.38
N ASP A 61 25.78 13.98 0.97
CA ASP A 61 25.83 14.22 2.41
C ASP A 61 24.63 15.02 2.91
N LYS A 62 24.17 16.00 2.12
CA LYS A 62 22.99 16.80 2.45
C LYS A 62 21.71 15.98 2.31
N VAL A 63 21.61 15.13 1.30
CA VAL A 63 20.48 14.21 1.15
C VAL A 63 20.40 13.27 2.36
N LYS A 64 21.51 12.64 2.77
CA LYS A 64 21.55 11.77 3.96
C LYS A 64 21.10 12.51 5.22
N GLU A 65 21.61 13.72 5.45
CA GLU A 65 21.22 14.56 6.60
C GLU A 65 19.72 14.85 6.63
N ILE A 66 19.14 15.22 5.49
CA ILE A 66 17.71 15.59 5.41
C ILE A 66 16.81 14.35 5.49
N VAL A 67 17.22 13.21 4.95
CA VAL A 67 16.48 11.94 5.05
C VAL A 67 16.32 11.53 6.52
N GLU A 68 17.36 11.61 7.33
CA GLU A 68 17.25 11.27 8.76
C GLU A 68 16.30 12.21 9.52
N LYS A 69 16.31 13.50 9.20
CA LYS A 69 15.33 14.47 9.74
C LYS A 69 13.91 14.14 9.30
N ALA A 70 13.73 13.73 8.04
CA ALA A 70 12.42 13.37 7.49
C ALA A 70 11.87 12.09 8.14
N LYS A 71 12.71 11.08 8.38
CA LYS A 71 12.33 9.84 9.08
C LYS A 71 11.77 10.11 10.48
N ALA A 72 12.33 11.05 11.23
CA ALA A 72 11.79 11.46 12.52
C ALA A 72 10.35 12.03 12.41
N VAL A 73 10.09 12.84 11.37
CA VAL A 73 8.74 13.36 11.08
C VAL A 73 7.79 12.24 10.68
N TYR A 74 8.24 11.27 9.90
CA TYR A 74 7.45 10.11 9.49
C TYR A 74 7.05 9.26 10.69
N SER A 75 8.01 8.94 11.56
CA SER A 75 7.75 8.19 12.80
C SER A 75 6.73 8.91 13.69
N ALA A 76 6.87 10.22 13.89
CA ALA A 76 5.91 11.00 14.67
C ALA A 76 4.49 11.03 14.06
N ARG A 77 4.36 10.90 12.74
CA ARG A 77 3.05 10.76 12.06
C ARG A 77 2.47 9.35 12.26
N ASP A 78 3.31 8.33 12.14
CA ASP A 78 2.88 6.93 12.26
C ASP A 78 2.38 6.63 13.69
N VAL A 79 3.07 7.10 14.73
CA VAL A 79 2.64 6.91 16.14
C VAL A 79 1.22 7.44 16.42
N ARG A 80 0.76 8.47 15.69
CA ARG A 80 -0.59 9.04 15.89
C ARG A 80 -1.71 8.09 15.48
N ILE A 81 -1.44 7.13 14.59
CA ILE A 81 -2.46 6.17 14.12
C ILE A 81 -2.39 4.83 14.85
N GLU A 82 -1.26 4.50 15.49
CA GLU A 82 -1.05 3.19 16.15
C GLU A 82 -2.04 2.89 17.28
N GLY A 83 -2.60 3.93 17.92
CA GLY A 83 -3.63 3.79 18.95
C GLY A 83 -5.07 3.61 18.42
N MET A 84 -5.28 3.68 17.11
CA MET A 84 -6.59 3.56 16.49
C MET A 84 -6.80 2.16 15.93
N THR A 85 -8.01 1.61 16.08
CA THR A 85 -8.38 0.31 15.51
C THR A 85 -9.64 0.42 14.67
N ASP A 86 -9.87 -0.56 13.79
CA ASP A 86 -11.05 -0.60 12.94
C ASP A 86 -12.33 -0.80 13.77
N GLU A 87 -12.25 -1.47 14.92
CA GLU A 87 -13.35 -1.64 15.87
C GLU A 87 -13.75 -0.34 16.56
N THR A 88 -12.78 0.52 16.86
CA THR A 88 -13.00 1.76 17.64
C THR A 88 -13.39 2.96 16.77
N SER A 89 -13.49 2.79 15.45
CA SER A 89 -13.87 3.84 14.52
C SER A 89 -15.12 3.51 13.72
N ASP A 90 -16.18 4.31 13.84
CA ASP A 90 -17.41 4.17 13.04
C ASP A 90 -17.31 4.74 11.63
N ILE A 91 -16.24 5.51 11.38
CA ILE A 91 -15.99 6.21 10.12
C ILE A 91 -14.68 5.70 9.53
N TYR A 92 -14.74 5.31 8.27
CA TYR A 92 -13.57 5.19 7.40
C TYR A 92 -13.52 6.36 6.44
N TYR A 93 -12.48 6.43 5.61
CA TYR A 93 -12.40 7.42 4.56
C TYR A 93 -12.20 6.76 3.22
N SER A 94 -12.89 7.27 2.21
CA SER A 94 -12.58 6.91 0.83
C SER A 94 -11.39 7.71 0.30
N CYS A 95 -10.82 7.25 -0.81
CA CYS A 95 -9.95 8.05 -1.67
C CYS A 95 -10.24 7.74 -3.14
N THR A 96 -10.63 8.76 -3.89
CA THR A 96 -10.90 8.69 -5.35
C THR A 96 -9.84 9.41 -6.19
N LEU A 97 -8.74 9.86 -5.58
CA LEU A 97 -7.69 10.64 -6.25
C LEU A 97 -7.10 9.93 -7.49
N CYS A 98 -7.00 8.60 -7.42
CA CYS A 98 -6.46 7.78 -8.49
C CYS A 98 -7.47 7.45 -9.60
N GLN A 99 -8.72 7.95 -9.55
CA GLN A 99 -9.70 7.78 -10.64
C GLN A 99 -9.32 8.50 -11.93
N SER A 100 -8.36 9.42 -11.87
CA SER A 100 -7.70 9.99 -13.05
C SER A 100 -6.96 8.93 -13.90
N PHE A 101 -6.56 7.81 -13.29
CA PHE A 101 -5.89 6.69 -13.96
C PHE A 101 -6.76 5.42 -14.01
N ALA A 102 -7.50 5.12 -12.95
CA ALA A 102 -8.36 3.94 -12.83
C ALA A 102 -9.80 4.37 -12.46
N PRO A 103 -10.67 4.67 -13.44
CA PRO A 103 -11.93 5.38 -13.21
C PRO A 103 -12.93 4.72 -12.25
N SER A 104 -12.89 3.39 -12.11
CA SER A 104 -13.74 2.62 -11.18
C SER A 104 -13.09 2.37 -9.82
N HIS A 105 -11.81 2.69 -9.64
CA HIS A 105 -11.08 2.42 -8.41
C HIS A 105 -11.51 3.35 -7.27
N VAL A 106 -11.67 2.76 -6.08
CA VAL A 106 -11.97 3.47 -4.83
C VAL A 106 -11.20 2.78 -3.71
N CYS A 107 -10.23 3.48 -3.12
CA CYS A 107 -9.65 3.04 -1.85
C CYS A 107 -10.62 3.37 -0.72
N VAL A 108 -10.81 2.45 0.23
CA VAL A 108 -11.38 2.72 1.55
C VAL A 108 -10.27 2.48 2.57
N ILE A 109 -9.94 3.55 3.28
CA ILE A 109 -8.87 3.64 4.26
C ILE A 109 -9.48 3.58 5.65
N SER A 110 -9.05 2.57 6.41
CA SER A 110 -9.36 2.41 7.83
C SER A 110 -8.11 2.68 8.68
N PRO A 111 -8.24 2.83 10.01
CA PRO A 111 -7.08 2.91 10.89
C PRO A 111 -6.03 1.81 10.66
N GLU A 112 -6.48 0.58 10.41
CA GLU A 112 -5.61 -0.60 10.26
C GLU A 112 -5.43 -1.05 8.80
N ARG A 113 -5.89 -0.24 7.83
CA ARG A 113 -5.66 -0.44 6.40
C ARG A 113 -5.32 0.87 5.69
N THR A 114 -4.03 1.15 5.60
CA THR A 114 -3.49 2.29 4.86
C THR A 114 -3.80 2.16 3.37
N GLY A 115 -3.97 3.30 2.67
CA GLY A 115 -4.14 3.31 1.22
C GLY A 115 -2.99 2.58 0.51
N LEU A 116 -3.28 1.90 -0.59
CA LEU A 116 -2.32 1.02 -1.29
C LEU A 116 -1.03 1.72 -1.76
N CYS A 117 -1.06 3.05 -1.90
CA CYS A 117 0.12 3.85 -2.24
C CYS A 117 1.07 4.12 -1.05
N GLY A 118 0.72 3.67 0.16
CA GLY A 118 1.47 3.90 1.40
C GLY A 118 1.42 5.33 1.95
N SER A 119 0.86 6.28 1.20
CA SER A 119 0.96 7.72 1.51
C SER A 119 -0.26 8.32 2.21
N TYR A 120 -1.40 7.63 2.19
CA TYR A 120 -2.65 8.09 2.80
C TYR A 120 -3.07 7.11 3.88
N ASN A 121 -2.93 7.52 5.14
CA ASN A 121 -3.53 6.84 6.27
C ASN A 121 -4.88 7.48 6.64
N TRP A 122 -5.57 6.94 7.65
CA TRP A 122 -6.89 7.44 8.05
C TRP A 122 -6.86 8.92 8.48
N MET A 123 -5.83 9.32 9.23
CA MET A 123 -5.66 10.71 9.71
C MET A 123 -5.41 11.68 8.55
N ASP A 124 -4.62 11.26 7.55
CA ASP A 124 -4.38 12.05 6.35
C ASP A 124 -5.69 12.27 5.56
N CYS A 125 -6.52 11.23 5.46
CA CYS A 125 -7.80 11.34 4.76
C CYS A 125 -8.79 12.23 5.52
N LYS A 126 -8.82 12.14 6.85
CA LYS A 126 -9.59 13.04 7.71
C LYS A 126 -9.16 14.49 7.51
N ALA A 127 -7.86 14.77 7.60
CA ALA A 127 -7.32 16.12 7.41
C ALA A 127 -7.62 16.64 5.99
N SER A 128 -7.48 15.80 4.97
CA SER A 128 -7.81 16.14 3.58
C SER A 128 -9.27 16.54 3.41
N TYR A 129 -10.20 15.82 4.04
CA TYR A 129 -11.63 16.17 4.05
C TYR A 129 -11.90 17.48 4.79
N GLU A 130 -11.27 17.69 5.96
CA GLU A 130 -11.42 18.94 6.74
C GLU A 130 -10.91 20.17 5.99
N ILE A 131 -9.82 20.01 5.21
CA ILE A 131 -9.26 21.06 4.36
C ILE A 131 -10.17 21.33 3.15
N ASN A 132 -10.66 20.28 2.50
CA ASN A 132 -11.55 20.39 1.33
C ASN A 132 -12.65 19.32 1.37
N PRO A 133 -13.86 19.67 1.86
CA PRO A 133 -14.99 18.73 1.92
C PRO A 133 -15.49 18.22 0.57
N THR A 134 -15.13 18.88 -0.53
CA THR A 134 -15.46 18.46 -1.91
C THR A 134 -14.32 17.68 -2.58
N GLY A 135 -13.26 17.42 -1.83
CA GLY A 135 -12.06 16.73 -2.30
C GLY A 135 -12.23 15.23 -2.48
N PRO A 136 -11.13 14.53 -2.82
CA PRO A 136 -11.16 13.10 -3.15
C PRO A 136 -11.34 12.18 -1.94
N ASN A 137 -11.20 12.71 -0.72
CA ASN A 137 -11.39 11.96 0.51
C ASN A 137 -12.74 12.32 1.12
N GLN A 138 -13.62 11.32 1.25
CA GLN A 138 -14.95 11.49 1.82
C GLN A 138 -15.13 10.54 3.02
N PRO A 139 -15.76 10.98 4.11
CA PRO A 139 -16.08 10.09 5.23
C PRO A 139 -17.08 9.02 4.78
N VAL A 140 -16.85 7.79 5.21
CA VAL A 140 -17.67 6.62 4.91
C VAL A 140 -18.08 6.00 6.24
N SER A 141 -19.35 6.15 6.61
CA SER A 141 -19.89 5.46 7.78
C SER A 141 -19.94 3.96 7.51
N LYS A 142 -19.50 3.13 8.46
CA LYS A 142 -19.55 1.67 8.32
C LYS A 142 -21.00 1.20 8.05
N GLY A 143 -21.95 1.72 8.84
CA GLY A 143 -23.34 1.29 8.76
C GLY A 143 -23.53 -0.13 9.29
N GLU A 144 -24.47 -0.88 8.71
CA GLU A 144 -24.77 -2.27 9.10
C GLU A 144 -23.57 -3.20 8.83
N VAL A 145 -23.27 -4.06 9.80
CA VAL A 145 -22.24 -5.09 9.67
C VAL A 145 -22.78 -6.21 8.77
N VAL A 146 -22.04 -6.55 7.71
CA VAL A 146 -22.36 -7.69 6.84
C VAL A 146 -21.50 -8.89 7.22
N ASP A 147 -20.18 -8.70 7.32
CA ASP A 147 -19.23 -9.73 7.75
C ASP A 147 -18.02 -9.10 8.44
N THR A 148 -17.84 -9.34 9.74
CA THR A 148 -16.70 -8.80 10.50
C THR A 148 -15.38 -9.50 10.19
N LYS A 149 -15.40 -10.77 9.79
CA LYS A 149 -14.21 -11.55 9.43
C LYS A 149 -13.62 -11.04 8.12
N LEU A 150 -14.48 -10.77 7.13
CA LEU A 150 -14.06 -10.26 5.82
C LEU A 150 -13.92 -8.73 5.80
N GLY A 151 -14.42 -8.04 6.82
CA GLY A 151 -14.40 -6.58 6.88
C GLY A 151 -15.34 -5.99 5.85
N GLN A 152 -16.61 -6.40 5.92
CA GLN A 152 -17.66 -5.97 5.02
C GLN A 152 -18.75 -5.25 5.80
N TRP A 153 -19.05 -4.03 5.37
CA TRP A 153 -20.11 -3.21 5.95
C TRP A 153 -20.96 -2.59 4.85
N ARG A 154 -22.26 -2.48 5.10
CA ARG A 154 -23.23 -2.03 4.12
C ARG A 154 -22.97 -0.60 3.65
N GLY A 155 -22.65 0.32 4.57
CA GLY A 155 -22.35 1.72 4.22
C GLY A 155 -21.09 1.86 3.37
N VAL A 156 -20.11 0.97 3.57
CA VAL A 156 -18.91 0.89 2.74
C VAL A 156 -19.26 0.41 1.33
N ASN A 157 -20.06 -0.66 1.20
CA ASN A 157 -20.51 -1.19 -0.08
C ASN A 157 -21.32 -0.14 -0.89
N GLU A 158 -22.28 0.53 -0.25
CA GLU A 158 -23.10 1.57 -0.88
C GLU A 158 -22.23 2.74 -1.39
N PHE A 159 -21.23 3.16 -0.61
CA PHE A 159 -20.28 4.18 -1.06
C PHE A 159 -19.47 3.71 -2.26
N ILE A 160 -18.89 2.51 -2.20
CA ILE A 160 -18.07 1.94 -3.29
C ILE A 160 -18.90 1.81 -4.57
N TYR A 161 -20.12 1.32 -4.51
CA TYR A 161 -21.01 1.19 -5.66
C TYR A 161 -21.24 2.54 -6.34
N LYS A 162 -21.57 3.58 -5.56
CA LYS A 162 -21.75 4.92 -6.10
C LYS A 162 -20.46 5.49 -6.70
N ALA A 163 -19.36 5.46 -5.94
CA ALA A 163 -18.09 6.07 -6.32
C ALA A 163 -17.38 5.34 -7.47
N SER A 164 -17.64 4.04 -7.65
CA SER A 164 -17.15 3.23 -8.77
C SER A 164 -18.06 3.29 -10.01
N ARG A 165 -19.12 4.10 -10.00
CA ARG A 165 -20.12 4.21 -11.09
C ARG A 165 -20.83 2.88 -11.38
N GLY A 166 -21.15 2.15 -10.32
CA GLY A 166 -21.83 0.86 -10.35
C GLY A 166 -20.97 -0.30 -10.84
N LYS A 167 -19.64 -0.13 -10.95
CA LYS A 167 -18.73 -1.18 -11.44
C LYS A 167 -18.32 -2.17 -10.36
N ILE A 168 -18.24 -1.73 -9.11
CA ILE A 168 -17.88 -2.55 -7.96
C ILE A 168 -19.03 -2.43 -6.97
N ASP A 169 -19.74 -3.53 -6.72
CA ASP A 169 -20.85 -3.58 -5.76
C ASP A 169 -20.38 -3.69 -4.31
N HIS A 170 -19.28 -4.41 -4.08
CA HIS A 170 -18.61 -4.56 -2.79
C HIS A 170 -17.15 -4.98 -2.96
N TYR A 171 -16.39 -4.88 -1.87
CA TYR A 171 -15.19 -5.68 -1.67
C TYR A 171 -14.97 -5.92 -0.18
N ASN A 172 -14.12 -6.90 0.15
CA ASN A 172 -13.77 -7.26 1.50
C ASN A 172 -12.47 -6.57 1.94
N LEU A 173 -12.51 -5.87 3.07
CA LEU A 173 -11.33 -5.16 3.58
C LEU A 173 -10.25 -6.11 4.13
N TYR A 174 -10.58 -7.36 4.42
CA TYR A 174 -9.66 -8.27 5.11
C TYR A 174 -9.37 -9.56 4.33
N SER A 175 -9.74 -9.65 3.06
CA SER A 175 -9.48 -10.83 2.23
C SER A 175 -8.79 -10.49 0.90
N ILE A 176 -7.87 -11.36 0.49
CA ILE A 176 -7.26 -11.42 -0.84
C ILE A 176 -8.02 -12.41 -1.75
N VAL A 177 -8.64 -13.45 -1.20
CA VAL A 177 -9.32 -14.49 -2.01
C VAL A 177 -10.78 -14.19 -2.31
N SER A 178 -11.48 -13.47 -1.44
CA SER A 178 -12.91 -13.23 -1.58
C SER A 178 -13.16 -11.75 -1.87
N ALA A 179 -13.57 -11.43 -3.11
CA ALA A 179 -13.86 -10.06 -3.58
C ALA A 179 -12.87 -9.00 -3.04
N PRO A 180 -11.56 -9.09 -3.34
CA PRO A 180 -10.57 -8.16 -2.80
C PRO A 180 -10.77 -6.73 -3.33
N MET A 181 -10.26 -5.75 -2.57
CA MET A 181 -10.18 -4.36 -3.02
C MET A 181 -9.45 -4.26 -4.36
N THR A 182 -9.96 -3.43 -5.26
CA THR A 182 -9.33 -3.16 -6.55
C THR A 182 -8.00 -2.42 -6.41
N THR A 183 -7.12 -2.50 -7.41
CA THR A 183 -5.85 -1.76 -7.43
C THR A 183 -5.84 -0.73 -8.57
N CYS A 184 -5.38 0.49 -8.31
CA CYS A 184 -5.20 1.49 -9.38
C CYS A 184 -3.90 1.27 -10.17
N GLY A 185 -2.78 1.78 -9.68
CA GLY A 185 -1.48 1.65 -10.35
C GLY A 185 -0.28 2.12 -9.54
N CYS A 186 -0.52 2.74 -8.37
CA CYS A 186 0.50 3.29 -7.50
C CYS A 186 0.79 2.43 -6.26
N CYS A 187 0.36 1.15 -6.22
CA CYS A 187 0.67 0.28 -5.09
C CYS A 187 2.18 0.15 -4.87
N GLU A 188 2.59 0.09 -3.60
CA GLU A 188 4.00 -0.13 -3.27
C GLU A 188 4.35 -1.62 -3.35
N CYS A 189 3.41 -2.48 -2.97
CA CYS A 189 3.52 -3.93 -2.98
C CYS A 189 2.33 -4.58 -3.67
N ILE A 190 2.54 -5.83 -4.11
CA ILE A 190 1.49 -6.72 -4.59
C ILE A 190 1.60 -8.03 -3.83
N ALA A 191 0.52 -8.44 -3.20
CA ALA A 191 0.38 -9.79 -2.67
C ALA A 191 -0.30 -10.70 -3.70
N ALA A 192 0.15 -11.95 -3.76
CA ALA A 192 -0.39 -13.00 -4.64
C ALA A 192 -0.47 -14.32 -3.89
N VAL A 193 -1.57 -15.07 -4.06
CA VAL A 193 -1.73 -16.40 -3.46
C VAL A 193 -0.78 -17.39 -4.13
N LEU A 194 -0.15 -18.24 -3.31
CA LEU A 194 0.71 -19.36 -3.68
C LEU A 194 0.03 -20.66 -3.23
N PRO A 195 -0.73 -21.33 -4.12
CA PRO A 195 -1.56 -22.47 -3.75
C PRO A 195 -0.78 -23.65 -3.16
N LEU A 196 0.39 -24.00 -3.72
CA LEU A 196 1.20 -25.13 -3.25
C LEU A 196 1.75 -24.86 -1.84
N CYS A 197 1.96 -23.60 -1.50
CA CYS A 197 2.47 -23.18 -0.19
C CYS A 197 1.36 -22.83 0.82
N ASN A 198 0.07 -22.98 0.45
CA ASN A 198 -1.09 -22.60 1.25
C ASN A 198 -0.99 -21.17 1.82
N GLY A 199 -0.39 -20.25 1.06
CA GLY A 199 0.04 -18.95 1.56
C GLY A 199 -0.04 -17.86 0.50
N VAL A 200 0.60 -16.73 0.80
CA VAL A 200 0.76 -15.59 -0.11
C VAL A 200 2.22 -15.18 -0.18
N MET A 201 2.66 -14.73 -1.34
CA MET A 201 3.85 -13.89 -1.43
C MET A 201 3.47 -12.41 -1.38
N THR A 202 4.41 -11.54 -1.03
CA THR A 202 4.30 -10.11 -1.31
C THR A 202 5.58 -9.57 -1.92
N VAL A 203 5.48 -8.76 -2.98
CA VAL A 203 6.62 -8.19 -3.70
C VAL A 203 6.48 -6.68 -3.82
N ASN A 204 7.53 -5.93 -3.49
CA ASN A 204 7.59 -4.49 -3.64
C ASN A 204 7.98 -4.06 -5.06
N ARG A 205 7.60 -2.84 -5.42
CA ARG A 205 7.80 -2.24 -6.75
C ARG A 205 9.25 -2.18 -7.20
N GLU A 206 10.18 -2.05 -6.26
CA GLU A 206 11.61 -1.94 -6.56
C GLU A 206 12.25 -3.29 -6.90
N TYR A 207 11.58 -4.40 -6.60
CA TYR A 207 12.07 -5.74 -6.93
C TYR A 207 11.78 -6.08 -8.40
N MET A 208 12.85 -6.36 -9.17
CA MET A 208 12.80 -6.49 -10.63
C MET A 208 12.88 -7.94 -11.15
N GLU A 209 13.04 -8.91 -10.25
CA GLU A 209 13.23 -10.31 -10.61
C GLU A 209 11.94 -11.13 -10.54
N MET A 210 12.06 -12.42 -10.86
CA MET A 210 10.96 -13.37 -10.81
C MET A 210 10.55 -13.65 -9.37
N THR A 211 9.28 -13.99 -9.20
CA THR A 211 8.70 -14.33 -7.90
C THR A 211 8.00 -15.69 -7.99
N PRO A 212 7.71 -16.34 -6.85
CA PRO A 212 7.09 -17.67 -6.84
C PRO A 212 5.76 -17.80 -7.59
N CYS A 213 5.02 -16.70 -7.81
CA CYS A 213 3.81 -16.71 -8.64
C CYS A 213 4.08 -16.72 -10.17
N GLY A 214 5.33 -16.87 -10.59
CA GLY A 214 5.71 -16.93 -12.01
C GLY A 214 5.67 -15.58 -12.73
N MET A 215 5.63 -14.45 -12.00
CA MET A 215 5.57 -13.11 -12.57
C MET A 215 6.51 -12.13 -11.86
N LYS A 216 7.04 -11.17 -12.63
CA LYS A 216 7.70 -9.97 -12.08
C LYS A 216 6.66 -8.98 -11.56
N PHE A 217 7.07 -8.05 -10.69
CA PHE A 217 6.19 -6.97 -10.20
C PHE A 217 5.49 -6.21 -11.34
N THR A 218 6.20 -5.89 -12.42
CA THR A 218 5.63 -5.15 -13.56
C THR A 218 4.50 -5.89 -14.27
N THR A 219 4.61 -7.22 -14.37
CA THR A 219 3.58 -8.07 -14.96
C THR A 219 2.37 -8.13 -14.05
N LEU A 220 2.59 -8.37 -12.75
CA LEU A 220 1.54 -8.34 -11.73
C LEU A 220 0.77 -7.01 -11.72
N ALA A 221 1.50 -5.88 -11.74
CA ALA A 221 0.91 -4.55 -11.76
C ALA A 221 0.04 -4.30 -13.01
N GLY A 222 0.42 -4.87 -14.15
CA GLY A 222 -0.38 -4.83 -15.38
C GLY A 222 -1.66 -5.68 -15.28
N THR A 223 -1.59 -6.81 -14.58
CA THR A 223 -2.72 -7.74 -14.39
C THR A 223 -3.78 -7.21 -13.43
N ILE A 224 -3.36 -6.60 -12.31
CA ILE A 224 -4.28 -6.22 -11.23
C ILE A 224 -4.67 -4.73 -11.23
N GLY A 225 -3.94 -3.92 -12.00
CA GLY A 225 -4.17 -2.48 -12.10
C GLY A 225 -5.45 -2.14 -12.86
N GLY A 226 -5.83 -0.87 -12.82
CA GLY A 226 -6.96 -0.34 -13.60
C GLY A 226 -8.32 -0.40 -12.89
N GLY A 227 -8.37 -0.78 -11.61
CA GLY A 227 -9.61 -0.74 -10.83
C GLY A 227 -10.51 -1.95 -11.03
N VAL A 228 -9.91 -3.11 -11.31
CA VAL A 228 -10.58 -4.42 -11.34
C VAL A 228 -10.39 -5.15 -10.01
N SER A 229 -11.35 -6.01 -9.63
CA SER A 229 -11.20 -6.92 -8.49
C SER A 229 -10.65 -8.24 -9.00
N THR A 230 -9.53 -8.69 -8.43
CA THR A 230 -8.80 -9.87 -8.90
C THR A 230 -8.56 -10.82 -7.74
N PRO A 231 -9.51 -11.73 -7.44
CA PRO A 231 -9.34 -12.76 -6.41
C PRO A 231 -7.99 -13.46 -6.50
N GLY A 232 -7.30 -13.56 -5.36
CA GLY A 232 -5.95 -14.10 -5.26
C GLY A 232 -4.83 -13.08 -5.42
N PHE A 233 -5.14 -11.82 -5.77
CA PHE A 233 -4.16 -10.75 -5.90
C PHE A 233 -4.64 -9.43 -5.31
N ILE A 234 -3.76 -8.70 -4.63
CA ILE A 234 -4.11 -7.38 -4.09
C ILE A 234 -2.91 -6.45 -4.02
N GLY A 235 -3.07 -5.21 -4.49
CA GLY A 235 -2.11 -4.14 -4.30
C GLY A 235 -2.24 -3.54 -2.90
N HIS A 236 -1.13 -3.32 -2.22
CA HIS A 236 -1.10 -2.73 -0.88
C HIS A 236 0.14 -1.85 -0.66
N GLY A 237 0.14 -1.09 0.44
CA GLY A 237 1.33 -0.33 0.89
C GLY A 237 2.28 -1.22 1.69
N LYS A 238 3.56 -0.85 1.76
CA LYS A 238 4.59 -1.59 2.54
C LYS A 238 4.22 -1.69 4.01
N TYR A 239 3.77 -0.58 4.59
CA TYR A 239 3.34 -0.53 5.99
C TYR A 239 2.11 -1.40 6.27
N ASN A 240 1.20 -1.53 5.29
CA ASN A 240 0.01 -2.33 5.44
C ASN A 240 0.31 -3.81 5.69
N THR A 241 1.41 -4.34 5.16
CA THR A 241 1.89 -5.72 5.41
C THR A 241 1.97 -6.09 6.89
N THR A 242 2.28 -5.11 7.75
CA THR A 242 2.46 -5.30 9.20
C THR A 242 1.28 -4.81 10.04
N GLN A 243 0.23 -4.26 9.43
CA GLN A 243 -0.97 -3.84 10.16
C GLN A 243 -1.83 -5.06 10.56
N ARG A 244 -2.53 -4.99 11.70
CA ARG A 244 -3.23 -6.14 12.29
C ARG A 244 -4.32 -6.73 11.37
N LYS A 245 -4.89 -5.90 10.50
CA LYS A 245 -5.96 -6.27 9.55
C LYS A 245 -5.46 -6.70 8.18
N PHE A 246 -4.14 -6.75 7.95
CA PHE A 246 -3.57 -7.26 6.70
C PHE A 246 -4.07 -8.67 6.42
N ILE A 247 -4.94 -8.83 5.42
CA ILE A 247 -5.57 -10.10 5.00
C ILE A 247 -6.05 -11.00 6.15
N ILE A 248 -6.51 -10.40 7.27
CA ILE A 248 -6.81 -11.16 8.49
C ILE A 248 -7.97 -12.15 8.31
N GLY A 249 -8.88 -11.89 7.36
CA GLY A 249 -9.95 -12.80 6.97
C GLY A 249 -9.45 -14.12 6.39
N ASP A 250 -8.22 -14.14 5.86
CA ASP A 250 -7.58 -15.31 5.25
C ASP A 250 -6.46 -15.91 6.11
N GLY A 251 -6.26 -15.38 7.33
CA GLY A 251 -5.24 -15.85 8.26
C GLY A 251 -4.12 -14.85 8.55
N GLY A 252 -4.16 -13.68 7.91
CA GLY A 252 -3.29 -12.57 8.22
C GLY A 252 -1.83 -12.76 7.79
N ILE A 253 -0.93 -12.09 8.50
CA ILE A 253 0.52 -12.13 8.22
C ILE A 253 1.13 -13.53 8.29
N ARG A 254 0.49 -14.49 8.99
CA ARG A 254 0.93 -15.91 9.02
C ARG A 254 0.86 -16.59 7.66
N ARG A 255 0.11 -16.03 6.71
CA ARG A 255 0.04 -16.52 5.33
C ARG A 255 1.20 -16.06 4.48
N ILE A 256 1.98 -15.05 4.88
CA ILE A 256 3.12 -14.61 4.07
C ILE A 256 4.16 -15.72 4.09
N VAL A 257 4.44 -16.34 2.95
CA VAL A 257 5.45 -17.41 2.81
C VAL A 257 6.66 -16.95 2.01
N TRP A 258 6.57 -15.83 1.28
CA TRP A 258 7.68 -15.28 0.52
C TRP A 258 7.63 -13.76 0.44
N MET A 259 8.80 -13.13 0.56
CA MET A 259 8.96 -11.68 0.48
C MET A 259 10.40 -11.37 0.03
N PRO A 260 10.65 -10.40 -0.86
CA PRO A 260 12.02 -10.00 -1.20
C PRO A 260 12.80 -9.63 0.06
N LYS A 261 14.07 -10.04 0.15
CA LYS A 261 14.92 -9.75 1.31
C LYS A 261 14.99 -8.25 1.60
N MET A 262 15.09 -7.43 0.56
CA MET A 262 15.07 -5.97 0.70
C MET A 262 13.80 -5.44 1.40
N LEU A 263 12.64 -6.04 1.12
CA LEU A 263 11.38 -5.64 1.74
C LEU A 263 11.33 -6.12 3.19
N LYS A 264 11.74 -7.37 3.45
CA LYS A 264 11.85 -7.91 4.81
C LYS A 264 12.73 -7.03 5.70
N GLU A 265 13.89 -6.61 5.21
CA GLU A 265 14.83 -5.74 5.92
C GLU A 265 14.22 -4.34 6.16
N GLU A 266 13.54 -3.77 5.16
CA GLU A 266 12.91 -2.45 5.25
C GLU A 266 11.80 -2.41 6.32
N ILE A 267 11.01 -3.47 6.47
CA ILE A 267 9.92 -3.55 7.45
C ILE A 267 10.27 -4.40 8.70
N ALA A 268 11.54 -4.78 8.87
CA ALA A 268 11.97 -5.80 9.84
C ALA A 268 11.47 -5.54 11.27
N GLU A 269 11.66 -4.33 11.78
CA GLU A 269 11.25 -3.95 13.14
C GLU A 269 9.73 -4.12 13.35
N ARG A 270 8.93 -3.69 12.37
CA ARG A 270 7.46 -3.81 12.43
C ARG A 270 7.00 -5.25 12.23
N LEU A 271 7.68 -5.99 11.36
CA LEU A 271 7.39 -7.40 11.11
C LEU A 271 7.66 -8.23 12.36
N LYS A 272 8.80 -8.02 13.03
CA LYS A 272 9.14 -8.68 14.30
C LYS A 272 8.14 -8.34 15.41
N ALA A 273 7.82 -7.06 15.60
CA ALA A 273 6.81 -6.64 16.58
C ALA A 273 5.44 -7.30 16.30
N ARG A 274 5.02 -7.33 15.03
CA ARG A 274 3.76 -7.99 14.64
C ARG A 274 3.81 -9.51 14.84
N ALA A 275 4.96 -10.12 14.57
CA ALA A 275 5.23 -11.55 14.74
C ALA A 275 5.16 -11.96 16.22
N GLU A 276 5.72 -11.14 17.12
CA GLU A 276 5.57 -11.28 18.57
C GLU A 276 4.10 -11.14 19.01
N GLU A 277 3.40 -10.11 18.53
CA GLU A 277 1.98 -9.87 18.87
C GLU A 277 1.05 -11.01 18.46
N ILE A 278 1.41 -11.82 17.46
CA ILE A 278 0.64 -13.01 17.04
C ILE A 278 1.15 -14.32 17.66
N GLY A 279 2.17 -14.29 18.51
CA GLY A 279 2.75 -15.49 19.10
C GLY A 279 3.52 -16.36 18.10
N THR A 280 4.14 -15.75 17.09
CA THR A 280 5.03 -16.44 16.12
C THR A 280 6.30 -15.59 15.93
N PRO A 281 7.12 -15.39 16.97
CA PRO A 281 8.24 -14.43 16.94
C PRO A 281 9.26 -14.70 15.83
N ASP A 282 9.49 -15.98 15.51
CA ASP A 282 10.43 -16.40 14.47
C ASP A 282 9.85 -16.33 13.04
N LEU A 283 8.62 -15.79 12.87
CA LEU A 283 7.94 -15.77 11.57
C LEU A 283 8.81 -15.16 10.47
N MET A 284 9.54 -14.08 10.76
CA MET A 284 10.41 -13.41 9.76
C MET A 284 11.45 -14.37 9.16
N ASP A 285 12.00 -15.27 9.97
CA ASP A 285 13.02 -16.25 9.55
C ASP A 285 12.41 -17.49 8.89
N MET A 286 11.09 -17.69 9.04
CA MET A 286 10.34 -18.75 8.38
C MET A 286 9.86 -18.35 6.98
N ILE A 287 9.71 -17.04 6.70
CA ILE A 287 9.32 -16.53 5.38
C ILE A 287 10.49 -16.74 4.41
N ALA A 288 10.26 -17.30 3.23
CA ALA A 288 11.29 -17.43 2.18
C ALA A 288 11.57 -16.09 1.48
N ASP A 289 12.68 -15.99 0.78
CA ASP A 289 13.01 -14.86 -0.11
C ASP A 289 13.79 -15.36 -1.33
N GLU A 290 14.27 -14.43 -2.16
CA GLU A 290 15.01 -14.76 -3.36
C GLU A 290 16.34 -15.49 -3.12
N THR A 291 16.86 -15.51 -1.88
CA THR A 291 18.05 -16.29 -1.52
C THR A 291 17.75 -17.77 -1.29
N ILE A 292 16.46 -18.10 -1.10
CA ILE A 292 15.95 -19.48 -0.98
C ILE A 292 15.47 -20.00 -2.34
N GLY A 293 14.65 -19.21 -3.05
CA GLY A 293 14.06 -19.62 -4.31
C GLY A 293 13.11 -18.58 -4.91
N SER A 294 12.74 -18.81 -6.16
CA SER A 294 11.88 -17.97 -6.99
C SER A 294 10.69 -18.71 -7.59
N THR A 295 10.50 -20.00 -7.28
CA THR A 295 9.29 -20.79 -7.56
C THR A 295 8.69 -21.37 -6.28
N GLU A 296 7.41 -21.79 -6.32
CA GLU A 296 6.77 -22.47 -5.18
C GLU A 296 7.50 -23.77 -4.81
N GLU A 297 7.97 -24.54 -5.79
CA GLU A 297 8.70 -25.80 -5.58
C GLU A 297 10.06 -25.60 -4.93
N GLU A 298 10.75 -24.51 -5.24
CA GLU A 298 12.06 -24.20 -4.64
C GLU A 298 11.93 -23.80 -3.17
N ILE A 299 10.86 -23.08 -2.81
CA ILE A 299 10.69 -22.55 -1.45
C ILE A 299 9.97 -23.54 -0.52
N LEU A 300 9.16 -24.45 -1.05
CA LEU A 300 8.35 -25.37 -0.24
C LEU A 300 9.19 -26.23 0.73
N PRO A 301 10.34 -26.83 0.34
CA PRO A 301 11.19 -27.58 1.28
C PRO A 301 11.68 -26.73 2.45
N PHE A 302 12.05 -25.46 2.20
CA PHE A 302 12.46 -24.53 3.25
C PHE A 302 11.30 -24.21 4.20
N LEU A 303 10.11 -23.96 3.66
CA LEU A 303 8.92 -23.72 4.48
C LEU A 303 8.59 -24.92 5.37
N GLN A 304 8.76 -26.15 4.87
CA GLN A 304 8.58 -27.38 5.62
C GLN A 304 9.64 -27.54 6.72
N GLU A 305 10.92 -27.33 6.38
CA GLU A 305 12.03 -27.40 7.35
C GLU A 305 11.86 -26.40 8.50
N LYS A 306 11.43 -25.17 8.17
CA LYS A 306 11.17 -24.11 9.14
C LYS A 306 9.85 -24.28 9.90
N GLY A 307 9.00 -25.23 9.51
CA GLY A 307 7.68 -25.43 10.10
C GLY A 307 6.77 -24.21 9.92
N HIS A 308 6.78 -23.60 8.74
CA HIS A 308 6.04 -22.37 8.47
C HIS A 308 4.53 -22.54 8.76
N PRO A 309 3.88 -21.64 9.53
CA PRO A 309 2.52 -21.83 10.00
C PRO A 309 1.48 -21.96 8.87
N ALA A 310 1.68 -21.29 7.73
CA ALA A 310 0.77 -21.39 6.59
C ALA A 310 0.52 -22.84 6.12
N LEU A 311 1.50 -23.73 6.25
CA LEU A 311 1.40 -25.10 5.75
C LEU A 311 0.39 -25.98 6.52
N THR A 312 0.06 -25.61 7.76
CA THR A 312 -0.85 -26.37 8.62
C THR A 312 -2.17 -25.66 8.89
N MET A 313 -2.35 -24.46 8.35
CA MET A 313 -3.62 -23.75 8.38
C MET A 313 -4.63 -24.37 7.40
N GLU A 314 -5.91 -24.05 7.57
CA GLU A 314 -6.95 -24.40 6.59
C GLU A 314 -6.55 -23.98 5.15
N PRO A 315 -7.02 -24.67 4.11
CA PRO A 315 -6.77 -24.28 2.73
C PRO A 315 -7.13 -22.82 2.48
N ILE A 316 -6.18 -22.03 1.96
CA ILE A 316 -6.40 -20.61 1.61
C ILE A 316 -7.29 -20.48 0.37
N ILE A 317 -7.24 -21.48 -0.53
CA ILE A 317 -8.16 -21.65 -1.64
C ILE A 317 -9.03 -22.88 -1.32
N GLY A 318 -10.35 -22.72 -1.43
CA GLY A 318 -11.32 -23.80 -1.38
C GLY A 318 -11.74 -24.23 -2.77
#